data_AF-S0JQV9-F1
#
_entry.id   AF-S0JQV9-F1
#
_cell.length_a   1.000
_cell.length_b   1.000
_cell.length_c   1.000
_cell.angle_alpha   90.00
_cell.angle_beta   90.00
_cell.angle_gamma   90.00
#
_symmetry.space_group_name_H-M   'P 1'
#
loop_
_entity.id
_entity.type
_entity.pdbx_description
1 polymer ?
#
loop_
_entity_poly.entity_id
_entity_poly.type
_entity_poly.pdbx_seq_one_letter_code
_entity_poly.pdbx_strand_id
1 'polypeptide(L)'
;MNKESFKYYAAPMFFFLMLVDAHLTRTFASWSHGNYIWSTHLLLLLMFFAVPRLSQRYMIVSALVIGSIFDLYYIGVLGIYAVAFPLVVWLMYLLEETLYKNLLTESFGWIILVTSIELITLGIQLLFKLTAVNVVYFAAHFLGPTLLVNLVLFAVLYYPLSKLFYQK
;
A
#
# COMPACT_ATOMS: atom_id res chain seq x y z
N MET A 1 14.54 -19.43 -1.20
CA MET A 1 15.28 -18.45 -2.04
C MET A 1 16.21 -17.67 -1.12
N ASN A 2 17.51 -17.61 -1.37
CA ASN A 2 18.45 -16.95 -0.45
C ASN A 2 18.07 -15.47 -0.25
N LYS A 3 18.14 -14.96 0.99
CA LYS A 3 17.80 -13.56 1.37
C LYS A 3 18.50 -12.52 0.46
N GLU A 4 19.72 -12.83 0.02
CA GLU A 4 20.52 -12.00 -0.89
C GLU A 4 19.90 -11.90 -2.29
N SER A 5 19.43 -13.02 -2.86
CA SER A 5 18.82 -13.05 -4.20
C SER A 5 17.45 -12.35 -4.22
N PHE A 6 16.68 -12.41 -3.13
CA PHE A 6 15.34 -11.80 -3.05
C PHE A 6 15.38 -10.27 -3.20
N LYS A 7 16.41 -9.60 -2.69
CA LYS A 7 16.60 -8.15 -2.82
C LYS A 7 16.64 -7.69 -4.29
N TYR A 8 17.18 -8.50 -5.19
CA TYR A 8 17.28 -8.15 -6.61
C TYR A 8 15.94 -8.25 -7.34
N TYR A 9 15.08 -9.18 -6.93
CA TYR A 9 13.75 -9.35 -7.54
C TYR A 9 12.69 -8.43 -6.93
N ALA A 10 12.87 -7.95 -5.69
CA ALA A 10 11.89 -7.12 -5.01
C ALA A 10 11.61 -5.79 -5.74
N ALA A 11 12.64 -5.08 -6.19
CA ALA A 11 12.45 -3.80 -6.89
C ALA A 11 11.69 -3.93 -8.23
N PRO A 12 12.05 -4.87 -9.14
CA PRO A 12 11.23 -5.16 -10.32
C PRO A 12 9.79 -5.56 -9.98
N MET A 13 9.61 -6.34 -8.91
CA MET A 13 8.29 -6.78 -8.48
C MET A 13 7.44 -5.63 -7.96
N PHE A 14 8.02 -4.72 -7.16
CA PHE A 14 7.36 -3.49 -6.73
C PHE A 14 6.98 -2.62 -7.92
N PHE A 15 7.87 -2.44 -8.89
CA PHE A 15 7.55 -1.68 -10.10
C PHE A 15 6.41 -2.31 -10.92
N PHE A 16 6.42 -3.63 -11.10
CA PHE A 16 5.33 -4.29 -11.82
C PHE A 16 4.00 -4.20 -11.08
N LEU A 17 4.00 -4.45 -9.77
CA LEU A 17 2.77 -4.33 -8.98
C LEU A 17 2.29 -2.88 -8.88
N MET A 18 3.18 -1.90 -8.85
CA MET A 18 2.82 -0.48 -8.97
C MET A 18 1.95 -0.24 -10.22
N LEU A 19 2.31 -0.86 -11.35
CA LEU A 19 1.53 -0.77 -12.59
C LEU A 19 0.16 -1.44 -12.44
N VAL A 20 0.15 -2.69 -11.96
CA VAL A 20 -1.08 -3.45 -11.78
C VAL A 20 -2.05 -2.76 -10.82
N ASP A 21 -1.54 -2.26 -9.69
CA ASP A 21 -2.32 -1.64 -8.62
C ASP A 21 -3.08 -0.41 -9.13
N ALA A 22 -2.39 0.47 -9.83
CA ALA A 22 -3.01 1.68 -10.32
C ALA A 22 -3.98 1.43 -11.49
N HIS A 23 -3.72 0.45 -12.36
CA HIS A 23 -4.67 0.03 -13.38
C HIS A 23 -5.93 -0.60 -12.78
N LEU A 24 -5.79 -1.42 -11.73
CA LEU A 24 -6.92 -1.99 -11.01
C LEU A 24 -7.72 -0.90 -10.30
N THR A 25 -7.08 0.01 -9.58
CA THR A 25 -7.73 1.16 -8.94
C THR A 25 -8.56 1.95 -9.96
N ARG A 26 -8.00 2.28 -11.13
CA ARG A 26 -8.73 3.00 -12.20
C ARG A 26 -9.92 2.20 -12.74
N THR A 27 -9.79 0.87 -12.85
CA THR A 27 -10.85 -0.01 -13.34
C THR A 27 -11.99 -0.17 -12.32
N PHE A 28 -11.66 -0.32 -11.03
CA PHE A 28 -12.68 -0.37 -9.99
C PHE A 28 -13.40 0.98 -9.83
N ALA A 29 -12.68 2.10 -9.96
CA ALA A 29 -13.27 3.42 -9.94
C ALA A 29 -14.22 3.68 -11.12
N SER A 30 -13.95 3.14 -12.31
CA SER A 30 -14.86 3.27 -13.46
C SER A 30 -16.12 2.43 -13.30
N TRP A 31 -16.02 1.25 -12.66
CA TRP A 31 -17.15 0.34 -12.49
C TRP A 31 -18.22 0.87 -11.52
N SER A 32 -17.83 1.67 -10.53
CA SER A 32 -18.75 2.24 -9.55
C SER A 32 -19.54 3.46 -10.06
N HIS A 33 -19.35 3.87 -11.31
CA HIS A 33 -19.96 5.05 -11.93
C HIS A 33 -19.77 6.33 -11.08
N GLY A 34 -18.70 6.42 -10.29
CA GLY A 34 -18.38 7.58 -9.45
C GLY A 34 -19.13 7.65 -8.11
N ASN A 35 -20.00 6.69 -7.79
CA ASN A 35 -20.72 6.68 -6.50
C ASN A 35 -19.83 6.25 -5.31
N TYR A 36 -18.85 5.38 -5.58
CA TYR A 36 -17.91 4.88 -4.58
C TYR A 36 -16.51 4.85 -5.17
N ILE A 37 -15.52 5.33 -4.43
CA ILE A 37 -14.14 5.34 -4.90
C ILE A 37 -13.40 4.19 -4.22
N TRP A 38 -12.98 3.23 -5.04
CA TRP A 38 -12.30 2.02 -4.61
C TRP A 38 -10.82 2.15 -4.94
N SER A 39 -10.00 2.36 -3.92
CA SER A 39 -8.54 2.35 -4.07
C SER A 39 -8.00 0.95 -3.77
N THR A 40 -7.17 0.40 -4.65
CA THR A 40 -6.43 -0.84 -4.36
C THR A 40 -5.03 -0.46 -3.87
N HIS A 41 -4.51 -1.22 -2.90
CA HIS A 41 -3.17 -1.03 -2.34
C HIS A 41 -2.32 -2.31 -2.46
N LEU A 42 -2.32 -2.93 -3.63
CA LEU A 42 -1.53 -4.15 -3.90
C LEU A 42 -0.03 -3.92 -3.72
N LEU A 43 0.47 -2.74 -4.11
CA LEU A 43 1.88 -2.42 -3.91
C LEU A 43 2.23 -2.38 -2.41
N LEU A 44 1.39 -1.74 -1.61
CA LEU A 44 1.55 -1.68 -0.15
C LEU A 44 1.44 -3.09 0.46
N LEU A 45 0.53 -3.92 -0.05
CA LEU A 45 0.35 -5.30 0.40
C LEU A 45 1.62 -6.12 0.16
N LEU A 46 2.25 -5.97 -1.01
CA LEU A 46 3.53 -6.63 -1.28
C LEU A 46 4.64 -6.13 -0.35
N MET A 47 4.71 -4.81 -0.12
CA MET A 47 5.67 -4.23 0.82
C MET A 47 5.48 -4.79 2.23
N PHE A 48 4.23 -4.93 2.68
CA PHE A 48 3.88 -5.53 3.98
C PHE A 48 4.48 -6.93 4.15
N PHE A 49 4.31 -7.83 3.18
CA PHE A 49 4.92 -9.16 3.24
C PHE A 49 6.45 -9.14 3.07
N ALA A 50 7.00 -8.11 2.43
CA ALA A 50 8.44 -7.98 2.20
C ALA A 50 9.22 -7.47 3.41
N VAL A 51 8.59 -6.69 4.30
CA VAL A 51 9.22 -6.05 5.47
C VAL A 51 9.97 -7.05 6.37
N PRO A 52 9.41 -8.20 6.78
CA PRO A 52 10.12 -9.16 7.64
C PRO A 52 11.36 -9.81 6.99
N ARG A 53 11.52 -9.67 5.68
CA ARG A 53 12.62 -10.30 4.92
C ARG A 53 13.71 -9.34 4.48
N LEU A 54 13.39 -8.07 4.32
CA LEU A 54 14.28 -7.07 3.76
C LEU A 54 14.73 -6.10 4.85
N SER A 55 15.87 -5.44 4.63
CA SER A 55 16.37 -4.46 5.59
C SER A 55 15.54 -3.18 5.52
N GLN A 56 15.32 -2.55 6.68
CA GLN A 56 14.59 -1.29 6.79
C GLN A 56 15.09 -0.22 5.81
N ARG A 57 16.42 -0.06 5.70
CA ARG A 57 17.02 0.89 4.76
C ARG A 57 16.66 0.59 3.30
N TYR A 58 16.69 -0.68 2.89
CA TYR A 58 16.33 -1.07 1.54
C TYR A 58 14.85 -0.78 1.27
N MET A 59 13.97 -1.16 2.20
CA MET A 59 12.53 -0.97 2.03
C MET A 59 12.13 0.50 1.98
N ILE A 60 12.65 1.34 2.88
CA ILE A 60 12.37 2.79 2.88
C ILE A 60 12.87 3.46 1.60
N VAL A 61 14.09 3.13 1.14
CA VAL A 61 14.61 3.68 -0.12
C VAL A 61 13.78 3.20 -1.31
N SER A 62 13.42 1.91 -1.36
CA SER A 62 12.58 1.37 -2.43
C SER A 62 11.19 2.00 -2.45
N ALA A 63 10.59 2.23 -1.28
CA ALA A 63 9.30 2.89 -1.12
C ALA A 63 9.34 4.35 -1.61
N LEU A 64 10.43 5.05 -1.32
CA LEU A 64 10.63 6.44 -1.78
C LEU A 64 10.77 6.50 -3.30
N VAL A 65 11.61 5.63 -3.88
CA VAL A 65 11.83 5.57 -5.32
C VAL A 65 10.56 5.17 -6.06
N ILE A 66 9.92 4.08 -5.65
CA ILE A 66 8.68 3.61 -6.29
C ILE A 66 7.55 4.62 -6.07
N GLY A 67 7.43 5.21 -4.88
CA GLY A 67 6.44 6.26 -4.63
C GLY A 67 6.64 7.50 -5.49
N SER A 68 7.89 7.90 -5.74
CA SER A 68 8.20 9.01 -6.66
C SER A 68 7.81 8.67 -8.11
N ILE A 69 8.08 7.45 -8.54
CA ILE A 69 7.67 6.98 -9.88
C ILE A 69 6.13 6.91 -9.98
N PHE A 70 5.46 6.43 -8.93
CA PHE A 70 4.00 6.35 -8.87
C PHE A 70 3.38 7.75 -9.03
N ASP A 71 3.87 8.72 -8.26
CA ASP A 71 3.41 10.11 -8.31
C ASP A 71 3.56 10.71 -9.72
N LEU A 72 4.72 10.54 -10.35
CA LEU A 72 5.01 11.06 -11.69
C LEU A 72 4.13 10.40 -12.77
N TYR A 73 3.88 9.10 -12.66
CA TYR A 73 3.15 8.35 -13.68
C TYR A 73 1.62 8.50 -13.54
N TYR A 74 1.09 8.52 -12.32
CA TYR A 74 -0.36 8.42 -12.08
C TYR A 74 -1.03 9.73 -11.68
N ILE A 75 -0.38 10.55 -10.85
CA ILE A 75 -0.96 11.78 -10.32
C ILE A 75 -0.49 13.00 -11.12
N GLY A 76 0.78 12.99 -11.57
CA GLY A 76 1.43 14.15 -12.19
C GLY A 76 1.93 15.18 -11.17
N VAL A 77 1.84 14.89 -9.86
CA VAL A 77 2.36 15.73 -8.77
C VAL A 77 3.25 14.89 -7.87
N LEU A 78 4.51 15.29 -7.75
CA LEU A 78 5.50 14.61 -6.91
C LEU A 78 5.32 14.97 -5.43
N GLY A 79 5.26 13.97 -4.56
CA GLY A 79 5.29 14.15 -3.11
C GLY A 79 4.19 13.43 -2.34
N ILE A 80 3.11 12.95 -2.98
CA ILE A 80 2.01 12.27 -2.30
C ILE A 80 2.43 10.86 -1.89
N TYR A 81 2.60 9.96 -2.84
CA TYR A 81 3.05 8.59 -2.58
C TYR A 81 4.55 8.52 -2.30
N ALA A 82 5.35 9.45 -2.82
CA ALA A 82 6.77 9.58 -2.50
C ALA A 82 7.02 9.75 -0.99
N VAL A 83 6.10 10.42 -0.28
CA VAL A 83 6.18 10.58 1.18
C VAL A 83 5.35 9.51 1.91
N ALA A 84 4.15 9.19 1.42
CA ALA A 84 3.26 8.27 2.10
C ALA A 84 3.81 6.85 2.20
N PHE A 85 4.38 6.28 1.12
CA PHE A 85 4.90 4.91 1.17
C PHE A 85 6.06 4.76 2.17
N PRO A 86 7.12 5.60 2.16
CA PRO A 86 8.18 5.52 3.17
C PRO A 86 7.68 5.63 4.61
N LEU A 87 6.71 6.50 4.88
CA LEU A 87 6.16 6.67 6.23
C LEU A 87 5.41 5.42 6.70
N VAL A 88 4.58 4.82 5.83
CA VAL A 88 3.84 3.62 6.20
C VAL A 88 4.78 2.41 6.30
N VAL A 89 5.77 2.28 5.43
CA VAL A 89 6.82 1.25 5.57
C VAL A 89 7.61 1.43 6.86
N TRP A 90 7.94 2.67 7.24
CA TRP A 90 8.57 2.94 8.52
C TRP A 90 7.68 2.53 9.70
N LEU A 91 6.37 2.81 9.62
CA LEU A 91 5.39 2.34 10.60
C LEU A 91 5.34 0.80 10.69
N MET A 92 5.45 0.09 9.56
CA MET A 92 5.51 -1.38 9.56
C MET A 92 6.73 -1.91 10.34
N TYR A 93 7.90 -1.28 10.21
CA TYR A 93 9.08 -1.64 11.00
C TYR A 93 8.93 -1.26 12.48
N LEU A 94 8.31 -0.11 12.78
CA LEU A 94 8.04 0.30 14.17
C LEU A 94 7.13 -0.70 14.90
N LEU A 95 6.19 -1.31 14.17
CA LEU A 95 5.21 -2.25 14.72
C LEU A 95 5.53 -3.72 14.37
N GLU A 96 6.73 -4.02 13.87
CA GLU A 96 7.07 -5.34 13.30
C GLU A 96 6.79 -6.48 14.28
N GLU A 97 7.23 -6.34 15.52
CA GLU A 97 7.03 -7.35 16.56
C GLU A 97 5.55 -7.61 16.86
N THR A 98 4.66 -6.65 16.58
CA THR A 98 3.22 -6.76 16.84
C THR A 98 2.45 -7.23 15.61
N LEU A 99 2.79 -6.74 14.42
CA LEU A 99 2.08 -7.03 13.17
C LEU A 99 2.21 -8.49 12.77
N TYR A 100 3.43 -9.05 12.82
CA TYR A 100 3.76 -10.34 12.20
C TYR A 100 3.75 -11.54 13.17
N LYS A 101 2.92 -11.50 14.22
CA LYS A 101 2.81 -12.60 15.21
C LYS A 101 1.96 -13.78 14.73
N ASN A 102 0.80 -13.48 14.14
CA ASN A 102 -0.14 -14.46 13.63
C ASN A 102 -1.06 -13.82 12.58
N LEU A 103 -1.83 -14.64 11.86
CA LEU A 103 -2.76 -14.19 10.84
C LEU A 103 -3.72 -13.08 11.33
N LEU A 104 -4.17 -13.16 12.58
CA LEU A 104 -5.12 -12.19 13.13
C LEU A 104 -4.45 -10.83 13.34
N THR A 105 -3.24 -10.79 13.91
CA THR A 105 -2.47 -9.53 14.04
C THR A 105 -2.08 -8.96 12.68
N GLU A 106 -1.75 -9.80 11.71
CA GLU A 106 -1.46 -9.37 10.34
C GLU A 106 -2.70 -8.74 9.67
N SER A 107 -3.87 -9.34 9.86
CA SER A 107 -5.14 -8.86 9.29
C SER A 107 -5.55 -7.50 9.88
N PHE A 108 -5.50 -7.34 11.21
CA PHE A 108 -5.77 -6.04 11.84
C PHE A 108 -4.70 -5.00 11.51
N GLY A 109 -3.44 -5.44 11.47
CA GLY A 109 -2.31 -4.64 11.01
C GLY A 109 -2.54 -4.08 9.62
N TRP A 110 -3.00 -4.91 8.68
CA TRP A 110 -3.32 -4.51 7.32
C TRP A 110 -4.39 -3.43 7.27
N ILE A 111 -5.47 -3.55 8.06
CA ILE A 111 -6.51 -2.50 8.16
C ILE A 111 -5.90 -1.16 8.61
N ILE A 112 -5.05 -1.19 9.64
CA ILE A 112 -4.38 0.00 10.17
C ILE A 112 -3.47 0.62 9.10
N LEU A 113 -2.72 -0.18 8.36
CA LEU A 113 -1.78 0.29 7.35
C LEU A 113 -2.49 0.91 6.13
N VAL A 114 -3.56 0.29 5.65
CA VAL A 114 -4.40 0.85 4.58
C VAL A 114 -5.06 2.15 5.03
N THR A 115 -5.59 2.20 6.25
CA THR A 115 -6.13 3.43 6.82
C THR A 115 -5.06 4.52 6.92
N SER A 116 -3.85 4.15 7.35
CA SER A 116 -2.73 5.08 7.51
C SER A 116 -2.32 5.70 6.18
N ILE A 117 -2.18 4.89 5.12
CA ILE A 117 -1.79 5.43 3.81
C ILE A 117 -2.85 6.38 3.26
N GLU A 118 -4.14 6.07 3.44
CA GLU A 118 -5.23 6.92 2.97
C GLU A 118 -5.29 8.25 3.74
N LEU A 119 -5.08 8.23 5.05
CA LEU A 119 -5.03 9.46 5.85
C LEU A 119 -3.80 10.31 5.52
N ILE A 120 -2.63 9.69 5.32
CA ILE A 120 -1.41 10.43 4.98
C ILE A 120 -1.54 11.07 3.59
N THR A 121 -1.98 10.31 2.58
CA THR A 121 -2.16 10.84 1.23
C THR A 121 -3.24 11.92 1.18
N LEU A 122 -4.36 11.76 1.89
CA LEU A 122 -5.36 12.81 2.05
C LEU A 122 -4.76 14.06 2.71
N GLY A 123 -4.03 13.90 3.81
CA GLY A 123 -3.38 15.00 4.52
C GLY A 123 -2.42 15.78 3.62
N ILE A 124 -1.62 15.10 2.81
CA ILE A 124 -0.72 15.72 1.83
C ILE A 124 -1.52 16.46 0.75
N GLN A 125 -2.58 15.85 0.21
CA GLN A 125 -3.42 16.51 -0.81
C GLN A 125 -4.11 17.77 -0.27
N LEU A 126 -4.55 17.76 0.98
CA LEU A 126 -5.11 18.95 1.66
C LEU A 126 -4.03 20.02 1.88
N LEU A 127 -2.82 19.64 2.29
CA LEU A 127 -1.69 20.54 2.49
C LEU A 127 -1.34 21.30 1.19
N PHE A 128 -1.29 20.58 0.07
CA PHE A 128 -1.02 21.16 -1.26
C PHE A 128 -2.26 21.78 -1.91
N LYS A 129 -3.41 21.81 -1.23
CA LYS A 129 -4.69 22.33 -1.74
C LYS A 129 -5.12 21.70 -3.07
N LEU A 130 -4.78 20.43 -3.27
CA LEU A 130 -5.15 19.65 -4.46
C LEU A 130 -6.58 19.11 -4.38
N THR A 131 -7.15 19.07 -3.17
CA THR A 131 -8.51 18.57 -2.93
C THR A 131 -9.17 19.31 -1.77
N ALA A 132 -10.50 19.20 -1.70
CA ALA A 132 -11.31 19.64 -0.57
C ALA A 132 -12.29 18.51 -0.23
N VAL A 133 -12.33 18.12 1.05
CA VAL A 133 -13.01 16.88 1.44
C VAL A 133 -13.99 17.11 2.58
N ASN A 134 -15.21 16.60 2.39
CA ASN A 134 -16.17 16.40 3.48
C ASN A 134 -15.82 15.09 4.20
N VAL A 135 -15.55 15.17 5.51
CA VAL A 135 -15.08 14.02 6.31
C VAL A 135 -16.08 12.87 6.32
N VAL A 136 -17.38 13.15 6.38
CA VAL A 136 -18.44 12.13 6.36
C VAL A 136 -18.49 11.45 5.00
N TYR A 137 -18.37 12.23 3.92
CA TYR A 137 -18.30 11.70 2.57
C TYR A 137 -17.07 10.80 2.39
N PHE A 138 -15.89 11.24 2.84
CA PHE A 138 -14.66 10.46 2.76
C PHE A 138 -14.76 9.14 3.51
N ALA A 139 -15.25 9.15 4.75
CA ALA A 139 -15.40 7.94 5.53
C ALA A 139 -16.32 6.92 4.86
N ALA A 140 -17.50 7.36 4.40
CA ALA A 140 -18.53 6.47 3.88
C ALA A 140 -18.32 6.04 2.41
N HIS A 141 -17.83 6.94 1.55
CA HIS A 141 -17.80 6.73 0.10
C HIS A 141 -16.40 6.45 -0.46
N PHE A 142 -15.35 6.63 0.34
CA PHE A 142 -13.97 6.41 -0.08
C PHE A 142 -13.27 5.39 0.83
N LEU A 143 -13.18 5.66 2.13
CA LEU A 143 -12.43 4.84 3.08
C LEU A 143 -13.08 3.46 3.28
N GLY A 144 -14.40 3.40 3.53
CA GLY A 144 -15.13 2.15 3.70
C GLY A 144 -14.98 1.18 2.50
N PRO A 145 -15.30 1.61 1.27
CA PRO A 145 -15.12 0.78 0.07
C PRO A 145 -13.66 0.33 -0.15
N THR A 146 -12.72 1.25 0.05
CA THR A 146 -11.28 0.97 -0.06
C THR A 146 -10.84 -0.11 0.93
N LEU A 147 -11.25 -0.01 2.20
CA LEU A 147 -10.94 -1.04 3.20
C LEU A 147 -11.54 -2.39 2.82
N LEU A 148 -12.78 -2.41 2.31
CA LEU A 148 -13.44 -3.65 1.90
C LEU A 148 -12.65 -4.36 0.80
N VAL A 149 -12.30 -3.65 -0.28
CA VAL A 149 -11.54 -4.24 -1.38
C VAL A 149 -10.16 -4.70 -0.92
N ASN A 150 -9.46 -3.93 -0.09
CA ASN A 150 -8.14 -4.32 0.38
C ASN A 150 -8.17 -5.49 1.36
N LEU A 151 -9.25 -5.66 2.13
CA LEU A 151 -9.47 -6.85 2.97
C LEU A 151 -9.70 -8.09 2.12
N VAL A 152 -10.50 -7.98 1.05
CA VAL A 152 -10.73 -9.09 0.11
C VAL A 152 -9.41 -9.46 -0.59
N LEU A 153 -8.66 -8.49 -1.08
CA LEU A 153 -7.36 -8.71 -1.70
C LEU A 153 -6.37 -9.36 -0.73
N PHE A 154 -6.32 -8.90 0.53
CA PHE A 154 -5.52 -9.54 1.56
C PHE A 154 -5.93 -11.00 1.74
N ALA A 155 -7.21 -11.31 1.93
CA ALA A 155 -7.68 -12.67 2.14
C ALA A 155 -7.35 -13.61 0.97
N VAL A 156 -7.53 -13.15 -0.27
CA VAL A 156 -7.26 -13.93 -1.49
C VAL A 156 -5.76 -14.13 -1.71
N LEU A 157 -4.96 -13.09 -1.50
CA LEU A 157 -3.53 -13.10 -1.77
C LEU A 157 -2.69 -13.54 -0.57
N TYR A 158 -3.30 -13.71 0.60
CA TYR A 158 -2.59 -14.11 1.83
C TYR A 158 -1.79 -15.39 1.62
N TYR A 159 -2.45 -16.45 1.13
CA TYR A 159 -1.80 -17.74 0.94
C TYR A 159 -0.62 -17.68 -0.05
N PRO A 160 -0.77 -17.15 -1.30
CA PRO A 160 0.35 -17.10 -2.23
C PRO A 160 1.47 -16.18 -1.75
N LEU A 161 1.16 -15.04 -1.13
CA LEU A 161 2.18 -14.12 -0.60
C LEU A 161 2.89 -14.71 0.61
N SER A 162 2.17 -15.26 1.59
CA SER A 162 2.77 -15.95 2.73
C SER A 162 3.67 -17.11 2.29
N LYS A 163 3.28 -17.88 1.26
CA LYS A 163 4.14 -18.93 0.71
C LYS A 163 5.42 -18.35 0.08
N LEU A 164 5.29 -17.29 -0.70
CA LEU A 164 6.41 -16.61 -1.33
C LEU A 164 7.36 -15.98 -0.30
N PHE A 165 6.82 -15.39 0.77
CA PHE A 165 7.49 -14.53 1.75
C PHE A 165 7.76 -15.14 3.13
N TYR A 166 7.24 -16.31 3.48
CA TYR A 166 7.54 -16.96 4.76
C TYR A 166 8.15 -18.35 4.65
N GLN A 167 8.17 -19.00 3.48
CA GLN A 167 8.89 -20.27 3.33
C GLN A 167 10.41 -20.09 3.46
N LYS A 168 11.04 -20.86 4.36
CA LYS A 168 12.49 -21.00 4.52
C LYS A 168 13.12 -21.64 3.29
#